data_AF-A0A537S853-F1
#
_entry.id   AF-A0A537S853-F1
#
_cell.length_a   1.000
_cell.length_b   1.000
_cell.length_c   1.000
_cell.angle_alpha   90.00
_cell.angle_beta   90.00
_cell.angle_gamma   90.00
#
_symmetry.space_group_name_H-M   'P 1'
#
loop_
_entity.id
_entity.type
_entity.pdbx_description
1 polymer ?
#
loop_
_entity_poly.entity_id
_entity_poly.type
_entity_poly.pdbx_seq_one_letter_code
_entity_poly.pdbx_strand_id
1 'polypeptide(L)' 'MAYQLYYWPGIQGRGEFVRLALEEAGAEYVDVARGRGGVGAMQRLMDGAGTAHPPFAPPFLKDGEVL' A
#
# COMPACT_ATOMS: atom_id res chain seq x y z
N MET A 1 -13.16 3.09 -6.70
CA MET A 1 -12.29 3.81 -5.73
C MET A 1 -10.87 3.36 -5.98
N ALA A 2 -9.89 4.25 -5.91
CA ALA A 2 -8.51 3.90 -6.20
C ALA A 2 -7.93 2.95 -5.13
N TYR A 3 -7.18 1.92 -5.56
CA TYR A 3 -6.41 1.07 -4.64
C TYR A 3 -5.43 1.90 -3.84
N GLN A 4 -5.15 1.50 -2.60
CA GLN A 4 -4.09 2.11 -1.79
C GLN A 4 -2.93 1.14 -1.67
N LEU A 5 -1.81 1.47 -2.32
CA LEU A 5 -0.56 0.70 -2.23
C LEU A 5 0.30 1.22 -1.08
N TYR A 6 0.69 0.32 -0.20
CA TYR A 6 1.61 0.59 0.90
C TYR A 6 2.94 -0.12 0.67
N TYR A 7 3.99 0.63 0.33
CA TYR A 7 5.35 0.13 0.19
C TYR A 7 6.40 1.20 0.50
N TRP A 8 7.60 0.82 0.92
CA TRP A 8 8.65 1.79 1.27
C TRP A 8 8.89 2.83 0.17
N PRO A 9 8.86 4.14 0.50
CA PRO A 9 9.20 5.19 -0.44
C PRO A 9 10.72 5.20 -0.69
N GLY A 10 11.13 5.73 -1.83
CA GLY A 10 12.54 5.92 -2.16
C GLY A 10 13.26 4.69 -2.73
N ILE A 11 12.62 3.52 -2.77
CA ILE A 11 13.12 2.34 -3.49
C ILE A 11 12.01 1.73 -4.36
N GLN A 12 12.39 1.14 -5.50
CA GLN A 12 11.47 0.33 -6.30
C GLN A 12 11.07 -0.93 -5.53
N GLY A 13 12.09 -1.75 -5.22
CA GLY A 13 11.99 -2.94 -4.39
C GLY A 13 10.87 -3.90 -4.83
N ARG A 14 10.27 -4.61 -3.88
CA ARG A 14 9.14 -5.53 -4.14
C ARG A 14 7.86 -4.81 -4.55
N GLY A 15 7.72 -3.51 -4.24
CA GLY A 15 6.55 -2.72 -4.61
C GLY A 15 6.42 -2.49 -6.11
N GLU A 16 7.52 -2.55 -6.86
CA GLU A 16 7.51 -2.25 -8.29
C GLU A 16 6.71 -3.25 -9.12
N PHE A 17 6.75 -4.54 -8.76
CA PHE A 17 5.93 -5.56 -9.42
C PHE A 17 4.44 -5.25 -9.30
N VAL A 18 4.01 -4.72 -8.16
CA VAL A 18 2.61 -4.33 -7.93
C VAL A 18 2.26 -3.05 -8.68
N ARG A 19 3.15 -2.04 -8.68
CA ARG A 19 2.94 -0.80 -9.46
C ARG A 19 2.77 -1.10 -10.94
N LEU A 20 3.69 -1.85 -11.54
CA LEU A 20 3.63 -2.17 -12.97
C LEU A 20 2.35 -2.93 -13.34
N ALA A 21 1.89 -3.85 -12.48
CA ALA A 21 0.63 -4.55 -12.70
C ALA A 21 -0.59 -3.61 -12.65
N LEU A 22 -0.61 -2.65 -11.73
CA LEU A 22 -1.67 -1.64 -11.64
C LEU A 22 -1.66 -0.68 -12.84
N GLU A 23 -0.48 -0.24 -13.26
CA GLU A 23 -0.30 0.63 -14.44
C GLU A 23 -0.75 -0.07 -15.73
N GLU A 24 -0.29 -1.30 -15.98
CA GLU A 24 -0.68 -2.09 -17.16
C GLU A 24 -2.19 -2.35 -17.20
N ALA A 25 -2.80 -2.60 -16.03
CA ALA A 25 -4.25 -2.79 -15.93
C ALA A 25 -5.05 -1.48 -16.08
N GLY A 26 -4.39 -0.32 -16.13
CA GLY A 26 -5.05 0.99 -16.07
C GLY A 26 -5.83 1.20 -14.77
N ALA A 27 -5.45 0.53 -13.69
CA ALA A 27 -6.15 0.59 -12.41
C ALA A 27 -5.79 1.87 -11.67
N GLU A 28 -6.80 2.62 -11.22
CA GLU A 28 -6.56 3.77 -10.34
C GLU A 28 -5.96 3.31 -9.01
N TYR A 29 -4.85 3.92 -8.59
CA TYR A 29 -4.25 3.67 -7.28
C TYR A 29 -3.52 4.89 -6.72
N VAL A 30 -3.28 4.87 -5.41
CA VAL A 30 -2.47 5.82 -4.66
C VAL A 30 -1.32 5.07 -4.02
N ASP A 31 -0.07 5.47 -4.31
CA ASP A 31 1.11 5.00 -3.57
C ASP A 31 1.21 5.79 -2.25
N VAL A 32 0.55 5.28 -1.22
CA VAL A 32 0.28 6.01 0.02
C VAL A 32 1.57 6.43 0.72
N ALA A 33 2.55 5.53 0.77
CA ALA A 33 3.79 5.76 1.51
C ALA A 33 4.71 6.80 0.86
N ARG A 34 4.50 7.14 -0.42
CA ARG A 34 5.16 8.27 -1.10
C ARG A 34 4.57 9.62 -0.72
N GLY A 35 3.36 9.65 -0.15
CA GLY A 35 2.72 10.86 0.36
C GLY A 35 3.23 11.29 1.74
N ARG A 36 2.94 12.54 2.11
CA ARG A 36 3.29 13.08 3.44
C ARG A 36 2.64 12.24 4.55
N GLY A 37 3.45 11.72 5.46
CA GLY A 37 2.98 10.88 6.58
C GLY A 37 2.59 9.45 6.19
N GLY A 38 2.76 9.07 4.92
CA GLY A 38 2.34 7.78 4.39
C GLY A 38 3.05 6.58 5.01
N VAL A 39 4.36 6.70 5.30
CA VAL A 39 5.12 5.66 6.00
C VAL A 39 4.53 5.38 7.38
N GLY A 40 4.16 6.42 8.13
CA GLY A 40 3.51 6.26 9.43
C GLY A 40 2.12 5.64 9.33
N ALA A 41 1.38 5.93 8.26
CA ALA A 41 0.11 5.26 7.98
C ALA A 41 0.29 3.76 7.68
N MET A 42 1.30 3.41 6.88
CA MET A 42 1.66 2.02 6.59
C MET A 42 2.01 1.26 7.88
N GLN A 43 2.89 1.83 8.71
CA GLN A 43 3.33 1.21 9.96
C GLN A 43 2.15 0.94 10.91
N ARG A 44 1.24 1.92 11.10
CA ARG A 44 0.06 1.71 11.94
C ARG A 44 -0.80 0.53 11.49
N LEU A 45 -0.99 0.35 10.18
CA LEU A 45 -1.75 -0.79 9.65
C LEU A 45 -1.04 -2.12 9.92
N MET A 46 0.28 -2.16 9.74
CA MET A 46 1.09 -3.33 10.06
C MET A 46 1.10 -3.65 11.57
N ASP A 47 0.98 -2.62 12.42
CA ASP A 47 0.87 -2.76 13.88
C ASP A 47 -0.55 -3.14 14.35
N GLY A 48 -1.49 -3.40 13.43
CA GLY A 48 -2.84 -3.86 13.77
C GLY A 48 -3.91 -2.76 13.90
N ALA A 49 -3.62 -1.51 13.51
CA ALA A 49 -4.61 -0.45 13.60
C ALA A 49 -5.82 -0.75 12.68
N GLY A 50 -6.98 -0.99 13.30
CA GLY A 50 -8.26 -1.12 12.60
C GLY A 50 -8.49 -2.45 11.89
N THR A 51 -7.70 -3.50 12.15
CA THR A 51 -7.91 -4.83 11.57
C THR A 51 -7.55 -5.95 12.55
N ALA A 52 -8.29 -7.06 12.50
CA ALA A 52 -7.94 -8.29 13.22
C ALA A 52 -6.79 -9.06 12.54
N HIS A 53 -6.52 -8.76 11.27
CA HIS A 53 -5.52 -9.43 10.44
C HIS A 53 -4.59 -8.39 9.81
N PRO A 54 -3.62 -7.86 10.57
CA PRO A 54 -2.67 -6.90 10.02
C PRO A 54 -1.80 -7.52 8.92
N PRO A 55 -1.45 -6.73 7.89
CA PRO A 55 -0.42 -7.13 6.94
C PRO A 55 0.91 -7.37 7.67
N PHE A 56 1.50 -8.55 7.46
CA PHE A 56 2.78 -8.89 8.07
C PHE A 56 3.94 -8.03 7.54
N ALA A 57 3.92 -7.70 6.24
CA ALA A 57 4.98 -6.92 5.58
C ALA A 57 4.48 -6.26 4.29
N PRO A 58 5.12 -5.15 3.84
CA PRO A 58 4.85 -4.57 2.53
C PRO A 58 5.57 -5.34 1.39
N PRO A 59 5.05 -5.27 0.15
CA PRO A 59 3.88 -4.50 -0.26
C PRO A 59 2.55 -5.16 0.11
N PHE A 60 1.54 -4.34 0.44
CA PHE A 60 0.14 -4.75 0.57
C PHE A 60 -0.79 -3.67 -0.01
N LEU A 61 -2.01 -4.08 -0.37
CA LEU A 61 -3.05 -3.23 -0.94
C LEU A 61 -4.20 -3.07 0.04
N LYS A 62 -4.87 -1.92 0.00
CA LYS A 62 -6.19 -1.72 0.59
C LYS A 62 -7.17 -1.30 -0.50
N ASP A 63 -8.35 -1.92 -0.52
CA ASP A 63 -9.46 -1.61 -1.41
C ASP A 63 -10.73 -1.34 -0.59
N GLY A 64 -11.08 -0.06 -0.44
CA GLY A 64 -12.18 0.35 0.43
C GLY A 64 -11.98 -0.13 1.88
N GLU A 65 -12.88 -0.99 2.35
CA GLU A 65 -12.81 -1.59 3.70
C GLU A 65 -12.00 -2.89 3.74
N VAL A 66 -11.61 -3.44 2.58
CA VAL A 66 -10.79 -4.65 2.49
C VAL A 66 -9.32 -4.27 2.61
N LEU A 67 -8.66 -4.88 3.59
CA LEU A 67 -7.23 -4.77 3.85
C LEU A 67 -6.59 -6.15 3.77
#